data_AF-A0A836QLQ8-F1
#
_entry.id   AF-A0A836QLQ8-F1
#
_cell.length_a   1.000
_cell.length_b   1.000
_cell.length_c   1.000
_cell.angle_alpha   90.00
_cell.angle_beta   90.00
_cell.angle_gamma   90.00
#
_symmetry.space_group_name_H-M   'P 1'
#
loop_
_entity.id
_entity.type
_entity.pdbx_description
1 polymer ?
#
loop_
_entity_poly.entity_id
_entity_poly.type
_entity_poly.pdbx_seq_one_letter_code
_entity_poly.pdbx_strand_id
1 'polypeptide(L)' 'MQPDERAQLRDAWLGGMDLSGAILSIAILKGADLTGANLRGADLSSANLEKAILRGADLHGADLEA' A
#
# COMPACT_ATOMS: atom_id res chain seq x y z
N MET A 1 -5.51 12.04 -11.49
CA MET A 1 -6.03 12.22 -10.12
C MET A 1 -5.65 13.63 -9.67
N GLN A 2 -6.49 14.31 -8.90
CA GLN A 2 -6.18 15.66 -8.41
C GLN A 2 -4.98 15.59 -7.44
N PRO A 3 -4.12 16.62 -7.35
CA PRO A 3 -2.88 16.58 -6.55
C PRO A 3 -3.10 16.37 -5.04
N ASP A 4 -4.35 16.52 -4.56
CA ASP A 4 -4.67 16.61 -3.14
C ASP A 4 -5.41 15.38 -2.60
N GLU A 5 -5.88 14.47 -3.47
CA GLU A 5 -6.61 13.27 -3.06
C GLU A 5 -5.65 12.12 -2.76
N ARG A 6 -5.13 12.10 -1.52
CA ARG A 6 -4.46 10.92 -0.96
C ARG A 6 -5.45 9.77 -0.85
N ALA A 7 -5.08 8.58 -1.32
CA ALA A 7 -5.89 7.38 -1.10
C ALA A 7 -6.09 7.15 0.42
N GLN A 8 -7.34 7.23 0.88
CA GLN A 8 -7.72 7.00 2.27
C GLN A 8 -8.10 5.52 2.42
N LEU A 9 -7.14 4.69 2.81
CA LEU A 9 -7.28 3.23 2.94
C LEU A 9 -7.02 2.77 4.39
N ARG A 10 -7.30 3.63 5.37
CA ARG A 10 -7.13 3.32 6.79
C ARG A 10 -8.02 2.14 7.17
N ASP A 11 -7.45 1.18 7.89
CA ASP A 11 -8.12 -0.04 8.35
C ASP A 11 -8.80 -0.85 7.21
N ALA A 12 -8.40 -0.62 5.96
CA ALA A 12 -8.98 -1.30 4.80
C ALA A 12 -8.56 -2.78 4.74
N TRP A 13 -9.46 -3.64 4.27
CA TRP A 13 -9.14 -5.03 3.96
C TRP A 13 -8.73 -5.16 2.49
N LEU A 14 -7.41 -5.30 2.28
CA LEU A 14 -6.74 -5.41 0.98
C LEU A 14 -6.01 -6.75 0.82
N GLY A 15 -6.24 -7.70 1.74
CA GLY A 15 -5.57 -8.99 1.77
C GLY A 15 -5.84 -9.82 0.51
N GLY A 16 -4.79 -10.42 -0.05
CA GLY A 16 -4.84 -11.24 -1.26
C GLY A 16 -5.12 -10.47 -2.56
N MET A 17 -5.30 -9.15 -2.51
CA MET A 17 -5.55 -8.34 -3.70
C MET A 17 -4.30 -8.25 -4.59
N ASP A 18 -4.52 -8.15 -5.90
CA ASP A 18 -3.48 -7.74 -6.83
C ASP A 18 -3.39 -6.22 -6.89
N LEU A 19 -2.34 -5.69 -6.26
CA LEU A 19 -1.96 -4.28 -6.21
C LEU A 19 -0.61 -4.07 -6.92
N SER A 20 -0.21 -4.98 -7.80
CA SER A 20 1.05 -4.85 -8.52
C SER A 20 1.06 -3.59 -9.39
N GLY A 21 2.15 -2.82 -9.31
CA GLY A 21 2.28 -1.53 -9.99
C GLY A 21 1.33 -0.43 -9.50
N ALA A 22 0.60 -0.63 -8.41
CA ALA A 22 -0.32 0.37 -7.89
C ALA A 22 0.42 1.65 -7.47
N ILE A 23 -0.17 2.81 -7.76
CA ILE A 23 0.31 4.11 -7.27
C ILE A 23 -0.38 4.36 -5.93
N LEU A 24 0.34 4.05 -4.85
CA LEU A 24 -0.06 4.23 -3.45
C LEU A 24 0.86 5.22 -2.73
N SER A 25 1.66 5.98 -3.47
CA SER A 25 2.47 7.08 -2.95
C SER A 25 1.59 7.98 -2.08
N ILE A 26 2.11 8.44 -0.95
CA ILE A 26 1.42 9.31 0.04
C ILE A 26 0.07 8.76 0.57
N ALA A 27 -0.29 7.51 0.29
CA ALA A 27 -1.54 6.91 0.74
C ALA A 27 -1.57 6.75 2.26
N ILE A 28 -2.77 6.80 2.84
CA ILE A 28 -2.98 6.48 4.24
C ILE A 28 -3.45 5.03 4.33
N LEU A 29 -2.50 4.12 4.57
CA LEU A 29 -2.70 2.67 4.75
C LEU A 29 -2.62 2.26 6.24
N LYS A 30 -2.74 3.23 7.14
CA LYS A 30 -2.64 2.99 8.58
C LYS A 30 -3.65 1.92 9.01
N GLY A 31 -3.17 0.85 9.63
CA GLY A 31 -4.01 -0.27 10.08
C GLY A 31 -4.57 -1.16 8.97
N ALA A 32 -4.25 -0.93 7.69
CA ALA A 32 -4.76 -1.74 6.60
C ALA A 32 -4.27 -3.19 6.68
N ASP A 33 -5.15 -4.15 6.36
CA ASP A 33 -4.78 -5.55 6.19
C ASP A 33 -4.39 -5.82 4.74
N LEU A 34 -3.09 -5.97 4.49
CA LEU A 34 -2.47 -6.31 3.21
C LEU A 34 -1.97 -7.77 3.22
N THR A 35 -2.51 -8.64 4.09
CA THR A 35 -2.09 -10.04 4.22
C THR A 35 -2.18 -10.75 2.87
N GLY A 36 -1.05 -11.24 2.36
CA GLY A 36 -0.99 -11.94 1.07
C GLY A 36 -1.21 -11.06 -0.18
N ALA A 37 -1.25 -9.73 -0.05
CA ALA A 37 -1.42 -8.86 -1.20
C ALA A 37 -0.20 -8.90 -2.14
N ASN A 38 -0.43 -8.85 -3.45
CA ASN A 38 0.64 -8.67 -4.43
C ASN A 38 0.91 -7.17 -4.60
N LEU A 39 2.03 -6.68 -4.09
CA LEU A 39 2.47 -5.27 -4.17
C LEU A 39 3.71 -5.13 -5.06
N ARG A 40 3.98 -6.09 -5.95
CA ARG A 40 5.16 -6.07 -6.81
C ARG A 40 5.20 -4.80 -7.65
N GLY A 41 6.30 -4.05 -7.57
CA GLY A 41 6.45 -2.81 -8.32
C GLY A 41 5.50 -1.68 -7.90
N ALA A 42 4.75 -1.83 -6.80
CA ALA A 42 3.88 -0.77 -6.32
C ALA A 42 4.70 0.42 -5.82
N ASP A 43 4.24 1.63 -6.11
CA ASP A 43 4.78 2.84 -5.53
C ASP A 43 4.10 3.08 -4.18
N LEU A 44 4.81 2.83 -3.08
CA LEU A 44 4.40 3.09 -1.70
C LEU A 44 5.21 4.26 -1.11
N SER A 45 5.82 5.10 -1.96
CA SER A 45 6.68 6.19 -1.51
C SER A 45 5.92 7.15 -0.59
N SER A 46 6.53 7.50 0.54
CA SER A 46 5.92 8.31 1.61
C SER A 46 4.54 7.80 2.13
N ALA A 47 4.14 6.56 1.86
CA ALA A 47 2.86 6.02 2.32
C ALA A 47 2.87 5.81 3.84
N ASN A 48 1.76 6.14 4.52
CA ASN A 48 1.60 5.84 5.94
C ASN A 48 1.15 4.39 6.13
N LEU A 49 2.11 3.51 6.38
CA LEU A 49 1.92 2.08 6.69
C LEU A 49 1.88 1.78 8.21
N GLU A 50 1.68 2.80 9.07
CA GLU A 50 1.63 2.60 10.53
C GLU A 50 0.59 1.53 10.89
N LYS A 51 1.00 0.46 11.58
CA LYS A 51 0.14 -0.69 11.95
C LYS A 51 -0.46 -1.49 10.79
N ALA A 52 -0.04 -1.27 9.54
CA ALA A 52 -0.48 -2.11 8.43
C ALA A 52 0.00 -3.56 8.61
N ILE A 53 -0.82 -4.54 8.23
CA ILE A 53 -0.50 -5.97 8.30
C ILE A 53 -0.03 -6.41 6.91
N LEU A 54 1.26 -6.66 6.75
CA LEU A 54 1.89 -7.08 5.48
C LEU A 54 2.25 -8.57 5.44
N ARG A 55 1.64 -9.39 6.30
CA ARG A 55 2.03 -10.81 6.42
C ARG A 55 1.83 -11.53 5.09
N GLY A 56 2.92 -12.00 4.50
CA GLY A 56 2.90 -12.71 3.22
C GLY A 56 2.62 -11.82 1.99
N ALA A 57 2.62 -10.50 2.13
CA ALA A 57 2.55 -9.60 0.98
C ALA A 57 3.83 -9.70 0.14
N ASP A 58 3.70 -9.67 -1.19
CA ASP A 58 4.85 -9.62 -2.11
C ASP A 58 5.21 -8.17 -2.43
N LEU A 59 6.29 -7.68 -1.82
CA LEU A 59 6.82 -6.31 -2.01
C LEU A 59 7.98 -6.24 -3.01
N HIS A 60 8.21 -7.29 -3.82
CA HIS A 60 9.37 -7.31 -4.71
C HIS A 60 9.33 -6.14 -5.71
N GLY A 61 10.35 -5.28 -5.65
CA GLY A 61 10.45 -4.10 -6.50
C GLY A 61 9.49 -2.96 -6.14
N ALA A 62 8.76 -3.06 -5.03
CA ALA A 62 7.96 -1.94 -4.52
C ALA A 62 8.88 -0.79 -4.09
N ASP A 63 8.47 0.44 -4.38
CA ASP A 63 9.15 1.63 -3.91
C ASP A 63 8.63 2.01 -2.52
N LEU A 64 9.54 2.10 -1.53
CA LEU A 64 9.24 2.43 -0.14
C LEU A 64 10.02 3.66 0.33
N GLU A 65 10.66 4.39 -0.60
CA GLU A 65 11.45 5.57 -0.25
C GLU A 65 10.54 6.69 0.29
N ALA A 66 11.02 7.41 1.29
CA ALA A 66 10.22 8.33 2.11
C ALA A 66 10.28 9.78 1.61
#